data_AF-A0ABD3KDA7-F1
#
_entry.id   AF-A0ABD3KDA7-F1
#
_cell.length_a   1.000
_cell.length_b   1.000
_cell.length_c   1.000
_cell.angle_alpha   90.00
_cell.angle_beta   90.00
_cell.angle_gamma   90.00
#
_symmetry.space_group_name_H-M   'P 1'
#
loop_
_entity.id
_entity.type
_entity.pdbx_description
1 polymer ?
#
loop_
_entity_poly.entity_id
_entity_poly.type
_entity_poly.pdbx_seq_one_letter_code
_entity_poly.pdbx_strand_id
1 'polypeptide(L)'
;MSKSAWCCSSCCCVILILGLTAACLWNPPPVSMPRCSIQLFYLPALDRSLDTPTNTTIFLDIKLRNGNGARGIQYDPVNLTVSYYSDANQTKWLKTIPGFYQGYGKKATKHASVETLGVNWTDVVAKNESLLFRVDLAAAMRFKTVVSKTKKSKLMVGAKNTEKGIELKSGVGKNLGGCYSWQMGISVVALVLILLD
;
A
#
# COMPACT_ATOMS: atom_id res chain seq x y z
N MET A 1 -37.93 -51.21 2.77
CA MET A 1 -37.73 -49.75 2.59
C MET A 1 -36.95 -49.21 3.78
N SER A 2 -35.61 -49.20 3.72
CA SER A 2 -34.77 -48.58 4.75
C SER A 2 -34.32 -47.19 4.27
N LYS A 3 -34.95 -46.15 4.83
CA LYS A 3 -34.54 -44.76 4.64
C LYS A 3 -33.50 -44.40 5.70
N SER A 4 -32.22 -44.75 5.49
CA SER A 4 -31.14 -44.30 6.40
C SER A 4 -29.98 -43.59 5.70
N ALA A 5 -29.99 -43.48 4.37
CA ALA A 5 -28.90 -42.84 3.63
C ALA A 5 -28.92 -41.29 3.65
N TRP A 6 -30.02 -40.65 4.05
CA TRP A 6 -30.19 -39.18 3.89
C TRP A 6 -29.71 -38.30 5.04
N CYS A 7 -29.45 -38.84 6.24
CA CYS A 7 -28.95 -38.02 7.36
C CYS A 7 -27.42 -38.00 7.47
N CYS A 8 -26.74 -39.12 7.22
CA CYS A 8 -25.28 -39.23 7.42
C CYS A 8 -24.50 -38.46 6.34
N SER A 9 -24.98 -38.44 5.09
CA SER A 9 -24.35 -37.71 3.99
C SER A 9 -24.35 -36.19 4.21
N SER A 10 -25.42 -35.63 4.80
CA SER A 10 -25.54 -34.19 5.03
C SER A 10 -24.55 -33.68 6.10
N CYS A 11 -24.37 -34.42 7.19
CA CYS A 11 -23.44 -34.06 8.26
C CYS A 11 -21.98 -34.09 7.82
N CYS A 12 -21.58 -35.11 7.02
CA CYS A 12 -20.22 -35.19 6.48
C CYS A 12 -19.91 -34.01 5.55
N CYS A 13 -20.87 -33.59 4.71
CA CYS A 13 -20.70 -32.40 3.87
C CYS A 13 -20.48 -31.13 4.70
N VAL A 14 -21.22 -30.95 5.81
CA VAL A 14 -21.06 -29.80 6.70
C VAL A 14 -19.68 -29.79 7.36
N ILE A 15 -19.21 -30.94 7.87
CA ILE A 15 -17.87 -31.05 8.48
C ILE A 15 -16.77 -30.75 7.46
N LEU A 16 -16.90 -31.26 6.23
CA LEU A 16 -15.95 -30.98 5.15
C LEU A 16 -15.94 -29.49 4.78
N ILE A 17 -17.10 -28.84 4.67
CA ILE A 17 -17.19 -27.40 4.39
C ILE A 17 -16.57 -26.58 5.53
N LEU A 18 -16.87 -26.93 6.79
CA LEU A 18 -16.28 -26.26 7.95
C LEU A 18 -14.76 -26.45 8.01
N GLY A 19 -14.26 -27.66 7.71
CA GLY A 19 -12.83 -27.95 7.63
C GLY A 19 -12.13 -27.17 6.51
N LEU A 20 -12.72 -27.14 5.31
CA LEU A 20 -12.19 -26.39 4.16
C LEU A 20 -12.18 -24.88 4.44
N THR A 21 -13.26 -24.33 5.00
CA THR A 21 -13.31 -22.90 5.36
C THR A 21 -12.30 -22.56 6.45
N ALA A 22 -12.13 -23.42 7.47
CA ALA A 22 -11.10 -23.26 8.48
C ALA A 22 -9.69 -23.29 7.88
N ALA A 23 -9.41 -24.22 6.96
CA ALA A 23 -8.12 -24.29 6.26
C ALA A 23 -7.85 -23.04 5.41
N CYS A 24 -8.85 -22.54 4.68
CA CYS A 24 -8.73 -21.29 3.90
C CYS A 24 -8.52 -20.06 4.80
N LEU A 25 -9.15 -20.02 5.98
CA LEU A 25 -8.94 -18.94 6.95
C LEU A 25 -7.56 -19.03 7.62
N TRP A 26 -7.04 -20.25 7.80
CA TRP A 26 -5.74 -20.50 8.41
C TRP A 26 -4.57 -20.20 7.46
N ASN A 27 -4.72 -20.50 6.16
CA ASN A 27 -3.75 -20.23 5.11
C ASN A 27 -4.20 -19.10 4.17
N PRO A 28 -4.24 -17.85 4.65
CA PRO A 28 -4.53 -16.72 3.80
C PRO A 28 -3.46 -16.58 2.70
N PRO A 29 -3.84 -16.16 1.49
CA PRO A 29 -2.93 -16.05 0.36
C PRO A 29 -1.74 -15.11 0.66
N PRO A 30 -0.61 -15.27 -0.09
CA PRO A 30 0.56 -14.42 0.03
C PRO A 30 0.21 -12.94 -0.07
N VAL A 31 0.94 -12.13 0.69
CA VAL A 31 0.70 -10.69 0.76
C VAL A 31 1.51 -9.97 -0.30
N SER A 32 0.83 -9.11 -1.06
CA SER A 32 1.45 -8.19 -2.01
C SER A 32 1.61 -6.81 -1.39
N MET A 33 2.76 -6.17 -1.66
CA MET A 33 3.00 -4.76 -1.33
C MET A 33 1.96 -3.90 -2.06
N PRO A 34 1.38 -2.86 -1.41
CA PRO A 34 0.50 -1.94 -2.11
C PRO A 34 1.27 -1.23 -3.24
N ARG A 35 0.58 -0.99 -4.35
CA ARG A 35 1.13 -0.13 -5.42
C ARG A 35 0.88 1.32 -5.06
N CYS A 36 1.88 2.17 -5.25
CA CYS A 36 1.79 3.59 -4.98
C CYS A 36 2.15 4.35 -6.25
N SER A 37 1.37 5.36 -6.62
CA SER A 37 1.63 6.20 -7.80
C SER A 37 1.30 7.65 -7.50
N ILE A 38 2.02 8.57 -8.16
CA ILE A 38 1.70 10.00 -8.13
C ILE A 38 0.74 10.27 -9.28
N GLN A 39 -0.50 10.63 -8.96
CA GLN A 39 -1.53 10.95 -9.94
C GLN A 39 -1.42 12.41 -10.41
N LEU A 40 -1.11 13.31 -9.48
CA LEU A 40 -0.91 14.72 -9.75
C LEU A 40 0.35 15.18 -9.04
N PHE A 41 1.20 15.88 -9.77
CA PHE A 41 2.22 16.77 -9.25
C PHE A 41 1.95 18.11 -9.89
N TYR A 42 1.58 19.11 -9.09
CA TYR A 42 1.27 20.43 -9.58
C TYR A 42 2.00 21.48 -8.74
N LEU A 43 2.72 22.34 -9.44
CA LEU A 43 3.44 23.45 -8.84
C LEU A 43 3.06 24.70 -9.66
N PRO A 44 2.17 25.57 -9.11
CA PRO A 44 1.69 26.73 -9.84
C PRO A 44 2.82 27.65 -10.30
N ALA A 45 3.89 27.79 -9.49
CA ALA A 45 5.10 28.55 -9.85
C ALA A 45 5.64 28.22 -11.25
N LEU A 46 5.54 26.98 -11.72
CA LEU A 46 6.02 26.55 -13.04
C LEU A 46 4.97 26.68 -14.16
N ASP A 47 3.73 27.04 -13.83
CA ASP A 47 2.63 27.14 -14.76
C ASP A 47 2.59 28.51 -15.45
N ARG A 48 3.15 28.57 -16.65
CA ARG A 48 3.24 29.80 -17.47
C ARG A 48 1.89 30.30 -18.00
N SER A 49 0.82 29.51 -17.84
CA SER A 49 -0.54 29.94 -18.22
C SER A 49 -1.16 30.91 -17.20
N LEU A 50 -0.56 31.03 -16.01
CA LEU A 50 -0.97 31.97 -14.98
C LEU A 50 -0.14 33.26 -15.10
N ASP A 51 -0.79 34.41 -15.18
CA ASP A 51 -0.12 35.70 -15.41
C ASP A 51 0.86 36.13 -14.29
N THR A 52 0.74 35.55 -13.08
CA THR A 52 1.67 35.78 -11.96
C THR A 52 1.67 34.60 -10.96
N PRO A 53 2.43 33.52 -11.20
CA PRO A 53 2.42 32.39 -10.29
C PRO A 53 3.34 32.66 -9.08
N THR A 54 2.82 33.36 -8.07
CA THR A 54 3.50 33.59 -6.78
C THR A 54 3.38 32.41 -5.83
N ASN A 55 2.48 31.47 -6.12
CA ASN A 55 2.26 30.31 -5.26
C ASN A 55 3.30 29.22 -5.52
N THR A 56 4.19 29.04 -4.56
CA THR A 56 5.29 28.07 -4.58
C THR A 56 4.89 26.73 -3.95
N THR A 57 3.66 26.59 -3.46
CA THR A 57 3.18 25.35 -2.85
C THR A 57 3.09 24.24 -3.89
N ILE A 58 3.69 23.09 -3.60
CA ILE A 58 3.55 21.88 -4.40
C ILE A 58 2.30 21.12 -3.93
N PHE A 59 1.41 20.83 -4.87
CA PHE A 59 0.22 20.00 -4.68
C PHE A 59 0.44 18.60 -5.26
N LEU A 60 0.15 17.59 -4.45
CA LEU A 60 0.42 16.19 -4.75
C LEU A 60 -0.83 15.35 -4.51
N ASP A 61 -1.20 14.54 -5.50
CA ASP A 61 -2.19 13.47 -5.35
C ASP A 61 -1.49 12.12 -5.38
N ILE A 62 -1.52 11.44 -4.24
CA ILE A 62 -0.88 10.15 -4.05
C ILE A 62 -1.95 9.08 -4.04
N LYS A 63 -1.84 8.13 -4.97
CA LYS A 63 -2.76 7.02 -5.12
C LYS A 63 -2.12 5.73 -4.62
N LEU A 64 -2.76 5.11 -3.64
CA LEU A 64 -2.39 3.81 -3.12
C LEU A 64 -3.43 2.76 -3.55
N ARG A 65 -2.97 1.63 -4.09
CA ARG A 65 -3.81 0.50 -4.46
C ARG A 65 -3.41 -0.73 -3.64
N ASN A 66 -4.35 -1.20 -2.83
CA ASN A 66 -4.24 -2.49 -2.17
C ASN A 66 -4.68 -3.59 -3.15
N GLY A 67 -3.71 -4.36 -3.64
CA GLY A 67 -3.98 -5.50 -4.54
C GLY A 67 -4.39 -6.79 -3.81
N ASN A 68 -4.40 -6.79 -2.47
CA ASN A 68 -4.68 -8.00 -1.70
C ASN A 68 -6.17 -8.32 -1.67
N GLY A 69 -6.51 -9.58 -1.95
CA GLY A 69 -7.90 -10.05 -2.03
C GLY A 69 -8.59 -10.26 -0.67
N ALA A 70 -7.84 -10.54 0.39
CA ALA A 70 -8.39 -10.90 1.70
C ALA A 70 -7.82 -10.08 2.88
N ARG A 71 -6.99 -9.08 2.60
CA ARG A 71 -6.31 -8.29 3.65
C ARG A 71 -6.43 -6.80 3.40
N GLY A 72 -6.84 -6.07 4.43
CA GLY A 72 -6.69 -4.62 4.47
C GLY A 72 -5.28 -4.23 4.88
N ILE A 73 -4.94 -2.95 4.71
CA ILE A 73 -3.66 -2.37 5.11
C ILE A 73 -3.94 -1.22 6.07
N GLN A 74 -3.39 -1.31 7.27
CA GLN A 74 -3.33 -0.19 8.19
C GLN A 74 -2.00 0.52 7.99
N TYR A 75 -2.04 1.77 7.54
CA TYR A 75 -0.88 2.63 7.46
C TYR A 75 -0.72 3.40 8.77
N ASP A 76 0.50 3.43 9.29
CA ASP A 76 0.95 4.45 10.22
C ASP A 76 1.07 5.80 9.45
N PRO A 77 1.34 6.93 10.13
CA PRO A 77 1.57 8.20 9.44
C PRO A 77 2.60 8.06 8.30
N VAL A 78 2.26 8.61 7.14
CA VAL A 78 3.04 8.49 5.92
C VAL A 78 3.88 9.76 5.76
N ASN A 79 5.19 9.60 5.74
CA ASN A 79 6.13 10.69 5.55
C ASN A 79 6.42 10.86 4.07
N LEU A 80 6.13 12.06 3.58
CA LEU A 80 6.37 12.51 2.22
C LEU A 80 7.56 13.47 2.23
N THR A 81 8.54 13.18 1.40
CA THR A 81 9.72 14.02 1.20
C THR A 81 9.76 14.45 -0.25
N VAL A 82 9.69 15.75 -0.49
CA VAL A 82 9.94 16.34 -1.80
C VAL A 82 11.35 16.89 -1.79
N SER A 83 12.21 16.36 -2.65
CA SER A 83 13.57 16.87 -2.86
C SER A 83 13.62 17.63 -4.18
N TYR A 84 14.20 18.81 -4.16
CA TYR A 84 14.59 19.55 -5.34
C TYR A 84 16.12 19.55 -5.42
N TYR A 85 16.64 19.15 -6.57
CA TYR A 85 18.06 19.17 -6.86
C TYR A 85 18.34 20.40 -7.73
N SER A 86 19.37 21.16 -7.42
CA SER A 86 19.91 22.20 -8.26
C SER A 86 21.39 21.90 -8.48
N ASP A 87 22.01 22.52 -9.48
CA ASP A 87 23.43 22.31 -9.83
C ASP A 87 24.37 22.46 -8.61
N ALA A 88 24.00 23.31 -7.64
CA ALA A 88 24.81 23.61 -6.47
C ALA A 88 24.27 23.06 -5.14
N ASN A 89 22.96 22.75 -5.04
CA ASN A 89 22.32 22.49 -3.75
C ASN A 89 21.16 21.48 -3.84
N GLN A 90 20.92 20.78 -2.73
CA GLN A 90 19.74 19.93 -2.56
C GLN A 90 18.84 20.53 -1.48
N THR A 91 17.60 20.86 -1.83
CA THR A 91 16.58 21.30 -0.86
C THR A 91 15.58 20.18 -0.62
N LYS A 92 15.11 20.02 0.62
CA LYS A 92 14.12 19.01 1.00
C LYS A 92 12.98 19.65 1.78
N TRP A 93 11.77 19.28 1.42
CA TRP A 93 10.56 19.67 2.14
C TRP A 93 9.80 18.43 2.60
N LEU A 94 9.25 18.49 3.80
CA LEU A 94 8.62 17.36 4.48
C LEU A 94 7.13 17.62 4.68
N LYS A 95 6.32 16.58 4.50
CA LYS A 95 4.90 16.58 4.83
C LYS A 95 4.51 15.23 5.39
N THR A 96 3.62 15.22 6.38
CA THR A 96 3.07 13.98 6.92
C THR A 96 1.59 13.87 6.56
N ILE A 97 1.21 12.74 5.99
CA ILE A 97 -0.19 12.37 5.78
C ILE A 97 -0.61 11.52 6.99
N PRO A 98 -1.74 11.85 7.66
CA PRO A 98 -2.23 11.06 8.77
C PRO A 98 -2.39 9.58 8.42
N GLY A 99 -2.10 8.70 9.38
CA GLY A 99 -2.28 7.27 9.21
C GLY A 99 -3.74 6.93 8.87
N PHE A 100 -3.94 5.90 8.05
CA PHE A 100 -5.27 5.54 7.57
C PHE A 100 -5.39 4.03 7.31
N TYR A 101 -6.63 3.56 7.32
CA TYR A 101 -6.95 2.18 6.94
C TYR A 101 -7.39 2.12 5.47
N GLN A 102 -6.90 1.11 4.77
CA GLN A 102 -7.30 0.78 3.40
C GLN A 102 -7.86 -0.65 3.36
N GLY A 103 -9.12 -0.79 2.95
CA GLY A 103 -9.77 -2.09 2.82
C GLY A 103 -9.13 -2.99 1.74
N TYR A 104 -9.46 -4.28 1.77
CA TYR A 104 -9.01 -5.25 0.76
C TYR A 104 -9.52 -4.84 -0.64
N GLY A 105 -8.68 -4.96 -1.67
CA GLY A 105 -8.99 -4.56 -3.04
C GLY A 105 -9.32 -3.07 -3.26
N LYS A 106 -9.28 -2.22 -2.22
CA LYS A 106 -9.66 -0.82 -2.32
C LYS A 106 -8.51 0.05 -2.80
N LYS A 107 -8.85 1.23 -3.33
CA LYS A 107 -7.93 2.32 -3.67
C LYS A 107 -8.09 3.43 -2.64
N ALA A 108 -7.02 4.16 -2.37
CA ALA A 108 -7.03 5.36 -1.53
C ALA A 108 -6.29 6.48 -2.27
N THR A 109 -6.86 7.66 -2.31
CA THR A 109 -6.20 8.88 -2.81
C THR A 109 -5.96 9.80 -1.62
N LYS A 110 -4.76 10.36 -1.53
CA LYS A 110 -4.35 11.28 -0.48
C LYS A 110 -3.80 12.55 -1.12
N HIS A 111 -4.40 13.66 -0.76
CA HIS A 111 -3.97 14.99 -1.17
C HIS A 111 -2.94 15.51 -0.17
N ALA A 112 -1.86 16.08 -0.68
CA ALA A 112 -0.83 16.71 0.12
C ALA A 112 -0.42 18.04 -0.51
N SER A 113 -0.26 19.04 0.35
CA SER A 113 0.35 20.32 0.01
C SER A 113 1.67 20.47 0.76
N VAL A 114 2.72 20.85 0.03
CA VAL A 114 4.07 21.02 0.57
C VAL A 114 4.51 22.44 0.27
N GLU A 115 4.69 23.23 1.32
CA GLU A 115 5.24 24.57 1.20
C GLU A 115 6.73 24.49 0.91
N THR A 116 7.19 25.28 -0.07
CA THR A 116 8.58 25.25 -0.50
C THR A 116 9.29 26.56 -0.18
N LEU A 117 10.06 26.53 0.90
CA LEU A 117 10.88 27.66 1.35
C LEU A 117 12.36 27.45 0.96
N GLY A 118 13.10 28.55 0.84
CA GLY A 118 14.55 28.51 0.63
C GLY A 118 15.01 28.28 -0.81
N VAL A 119 14.11 28.41 -1.80
CA VAL A 119 14.42 28.31 -3.23
C VAL A 119 14.08 29.61 -3.93
N ASN A 120 14.99 30.11 -4.77
CA ASN A 120 14.73 31.26 -5.64
C ASN A 120 13.89 30.81 -6.84
N TRP A 121 12.57 30.91 -6.71
CA TRP A 121 11.63 30.43 -7.72
C TRP A 121 11.74 31.17 -9.06
N THR A 122 12.21 32.42 -9.06
CA THR A 122 12.43 33.18 -10.29
C THR A 122 13.44 32.48 -11.21
N ASP A 123 14.53 31.97 -10.64
CA ASP A 123 15.58 31.27 -11.40
C ASP A 123 15.08 29.90 -11.89
N VAL A 124 14.34 29.18 -11.05
CA VAL A 124 13.80 27.86 -11.39
C VAL A 124 12.80 27.95 -12.54
N VAL A 125 11.94 28.97 -12.53
CA VAL A 125 10.93 29.23 -13.58
C VAL A 125 11.59 29.62 -14.89
N ALA A 126 12.65 30.44 -14.83
CA ALA A 126 13.43 30.83 -16.01
C ALA A 126 14.08 29.61 -16.68
N LYS A 127 14.63 28.68 -15.89
CA LYS A 127 15.32 27.48 -16.39
C LYS A 127 14.40 26.30 -16.72
N ASN A 128 13.14 26.32 -16.28
CA ASN A 128 12.13 25.28 -16.53
C ASN A 128 12.53 23.87 -16.01
N GLU A 129 13.08 23.80 -14.79
CA GLU A 129 13.77 22.62 -14.25
C GLU A 129 12.86 21.58 -13.59
N SER A 130 11.67 21.32 -14.13
CA SER A 130 10.70 20.36 -13.55
C SER A 130 11.25 18.92 -13.41
N LEU A 131 12.33 18.58 -14.12
CA LEU A 131 13.03 17.29 -14.05
C LEU A 131 13.88 17.12 -12.77
N LEU A 132 14.04 18.16 -11.95
CA LEU A 132 14.89 18.07 -10.76
C LEU A 132 14.13 17.75 -9.47
N PHE A 133 12.82 17.48 -9.57
CA PHE A 133 12.04 17.05 -8.43
C PHE A 133 12.06 15.54 -8.24
N ARG A 134 12.22 15.13 -6.99
CA ARG A 134 12.07 13.75 -6.53
C ARG A 134 11.09 13.72 -5.38
N VAL A 135 10.17 12.77 -5.44
CA VAL A 135 9.20 12.54 -4.37
C VAL A 135 9.44 11.15 -3.81
N ASP A 136 9.74 11.10 -2.51
CA ASP A 136 9.90 9.85 -1.76
C ASP A 136 8.78 9.74 -0.72
N LEU A 137 8.21 8.54 -0.61
CA LEU A 137 7.18 8.20 0.37
C LEU A 137 7.68 7.07 1.25
N ALA A 138 7.63 7.30 2.55
CA ALA A 138 8.03 6.34 3.57
C ALA A 138 6.90 6.14 4.59
N ALA A 139 6.50 4.90 4.82
CA ALA A 139 5.47 4.56 5.80
C ALA A 139 5.77 3.22 6.46
N ALA A 140 5.30 3.04 7.69
CA ALA A 140 5.11 1.72 8.26
C ALA A 140 3.66 1.28 8.04
N MET A 141 3.46 -0.01 7.82
CA MET A 141 2.12 -0.56 7.61
C MET A 141 1.98 -1.94 8.23
N ARG A 142 0.74 -2.35 8.47
CA ARG A 142 0.36 -3.69 8.95
C ARG A 142 -0.74 -4.23 8.06
N PHE A 143 -0.64 -5.49 7.67
CA PHE A 143 -1.73 -6.17 6.97
C PHE A 143 -2.72 -6.70 8.00
N LYS A 144 -3.99 -6.40 7.80
CA LYS A 144 -5.09 -6.82 8.68
C LYS A 144 -5.95 -7.84 7.95
N THR A 145 -6.02 -9.05 8.51
CA THR A 145 -7.04 -10.06 8.21
C THR A 145 -8.22 -9.89 9.18
N VAL A 146 -9.32 -10.62 9.00
CA VAL A 146 -10.45 -10.66 9.94
C VAL A 146 -10.01 -11.06 11.35
N VAL A 147 -9.07 -12.01 11.46
CA VAL A 147 -8.68 -12.62 12.74
C VAL A 147 -7.45 -11.96 13.39
N SER A 148 -6.53 -11.41 12.59
CA SER A 148 -5.23 -10.93 13.12
C SER A 148 -4.60 -9.82 12.27
N LYS A 149 -3.57 -9.18 12.84
CA LYS A 149 -2.70 -8.22 12.16
C LYS A 149 -1.30 -8.82 12.00
N THR A 150 -0.65 -8.56 10.88
CA THR A 150 0.75 -8.97 10.66
C THR A 150 1.72 -8.08 11.44
N LYS A 151 2.98 -8.52 11.49
CA LYS A 151 4.10 -7.66 11.88
C LYS A 151 4.14 -6.38 11.02
N LYS A 152 4.68 -5.31 11.59
CA LYS A 152 4.90 -4.05 10.87
C LYS A 152 5.87 -4.28 9.72
N SER A 153 5.54 -3.77 8.55
CA SER A 153 6.37 -3.75 7.35
C SER A 153 6.62 -2.31 6.93
N LYS A 154 7.82 -2.03 6.40
CA LYS A 154 8.17 -0.70 5.89
C LYS A 154 7.86 -0.63 4.39
N LEU A 155 7.22 0.46 3.98
CA LEU A 155 7.01 0.85 2.60
C LEU A 155 7.92 2.06 2.32
N MET A 156 8.81 1.92 1.34
CA MET A 156 9.65 3.02 0.86
C MET A 156 9.60 3.00 -0.66
N VAL A 157 9.08 4.07 -1.24
CA VAL A 157 8.88 4.19 -2.69
C VAL A 157 9.27 5.59 -3.13
N GLY A 158 9.82 5.73 -4.34
CA GLY A 158 10.24 7.04 -4.85
C GLY A 158 10.09 7.16 -6.36
N ALA A 159 9.97 8.39 -6.84
CA ALA A 159 10.00 8.74 -8.26
C ALA A 159 10.79 10.03 -8.48
N LYS A 160 11.52 10.05 -9.59
CA LYS A 160 12.17 11.24 -10.16
C LYS A 160 11.35 11.70 -11.38
N ASN A 161 11.42 12.98 -11.71
CA ASN A 161 10.74 13.60 -12.85
C ASN A 161 9.23 13.42 -12.71
N THR A 162 8.58 14.24 -11.91
CA THR A 162 7.18 14.04 -11.52
C THR A 162 6.20 14.49 -12.62
N GLU A 163 6.11 13.70 -13.68
CA GLU A 163 4.97 13.74 -14.62
C GLU A 163 3.75 13.04 -14.01
N LYS A 164 2.55 13.34 -14.54
CA LYS A 164 1.31 12.73 -14.07
C LYS A 164 1.31 11.22 -14.37
N GLY A 165 0.95 10.40 -13.38
CA GLY A 165 0.73 8.96 -13.57
C GLY A 165 1.94 8.06 -13.32
N ILE A 166 3.03 8.57 -12.74
CA ILE A 166 4.22 7.76 -12.48
C ILE A 166 4.00 6.82 -11.29
N GLU A 167 4.23 5.52 -11.54
CA GLU A 167 4.27 4.50 -10.49
C GLU A 167 5.58 4.61 -9.68
N LEU A 168 5.45 4.67 -8.36
CA LEU A 168 6.59 4.78 -7.47
C LEU A 168 7.27 3.43 -7.33
N LYS A 169 8.57 3.38 -7.57
CA LYS A 169 9.34 2.13 -7.45
C LYS A 169 9.70 1.89 -5.99
N SER A 170 9.41 0.69 -5.49
CA SER A 170 9.80 0.28 -4.14
C SER A 170 11.29 -0.04 -4.08
N GLY A 171 11.98 0.52 -3.09
CA GLY A 171 13.39 0.20 -2.80
C GLY A 171 13.59 -1.04 -1.91
N VAL A 172 12.50 -1.74 -1.52
CA VAL A 172 12.55 -2.80 -0.49
C VAL A 172 12.44 -4.20 -1.11
N GLY A 173 13.36 -5.09 -0.72
CA GLY A 173 13.36 -6.51 -1.07
C GLY A 173 12.09 -7.23 -0.59
N LYS A 174 11.52 -8.06 -1.47
CA LYS A 174 10.22 -8.73 -1.31
C LYS A 174 10.28 -9.90 -0.33
N ASN A 175 10.60 -9.65 0.94
CA ASN A 175 10.48 -10.67 2.00
C ASN A 175 9.29 -10.35 2.91
N LEU A 176 8.08 -10.39 2.33
CA LEU A 176 6.83 -10.53 3.09
C LEU A 176 6.43 -12.01 3.15
N GLY A 177 7.39 -12.86 3.54
CA GLY A 177 7.16 -14.25 3.86
C GLY A 177 6.54 -14.35 5.26
N GLY A 178 5.31 -14.85 5.33
CA GLY A 178 4.63 -15.11 6.59
C GLY A 178 5.40 -16.13 7.41
N CYS A 179 5.88 -15.71 8.57
CA CYS A 179 6.20 -16.62 9.67
C CYS A 179 4.88 -16.89 10.41
N TYR A 180 4.38 -18.13 10.37
CA TYR A 180 4.00 -18.97 11.52
C TYR A 180 3.11 -20.17 11.09
N SER A 181 3.59 -21.36 11.46
CA SER A 181 2.89 -22.65 11.62
C SER A 181 2.40 -23.40 10.38
N TRP A 182 3.33 -23.99 9.63
CA TRP A 182 3.06 -25.13 8.74
C TRP A 182 2.80 -26.44 9.52
N GLN A 183 2.93 -26.47 10.85
CA GLN A 183 2.96 -27.72 11.62
C GLN A 183 1.61 -28.17 12.21
N MET A 184 0.59 -27.31 12.29
CA MET A 184 -0.67 -27.69 12.98
C MET A 184 -1.85 -28.03 12.05
N GLY A 185 -1.81 -27.63 10.77
CA GLY A 185 -2.94 -27.81 9.85
C GLY A 185 -3.15 -29.26 9.35
N ILE A 186 -2.07 -30.04 9.28
CA ILE A 186 -2.13 -31.46 8.87
C ILE A 186 -2.85 -32.31 9.94
N SER A 187 -2.74 -31.93 11.21
CA SER A 187 -3.25 -32.74 12.31
C SER A 187 -4.78 -32.78 12.39
N VAL A 188 -5.49 -31.68 12.07
CA VAL A 188 -6.97 -31.63 12.20
C VAL A 188 -7.66 -32.37 11.05
N VAL A 189 -7.15 -32.27 9.82
CA VAL A 189 -7.71 -33.01 8.67
C VAL A 189 -7.41 -34.50 8.80
N ALA A 190 -6.22 -34.88 9.27
CA ALA A 190 -5.90 -36.27 9.58
C ALA A 190 -6.79 -36.82 10.70
N LEU A 191 -7.05 -36.06 11.77
CA LEU A 191 -7.94 -36.51 12.86
C LEU A 191 -9.37 -36.74 12.38
N VAL A 192 -9.90 -35.88 11.50
CA VAL A 192 -11.26 -36.03 10.96
C VAL A 192 -11.35 -37.24 10.02
N LEU A 193 -10.31 -37.52 9.23
CA LEU A 193 -10.25 -38.72 8.39
C LEU A 193 -10.13 -39.99 9.24
N ILE A 194 -9.35 -39.98 10.32
CA ILE A 194 -9.21 -41.11 11.25
C ILE A 194 -10.51 -41.37 12.04
N LEU A 195 -11.32 -40.34 12.30
CA LEU A 195 -12.61 -40.50 13.00
C LEU A 195 -13.78 -40.88 12.05
N LEU A 196 -13.53 -40.95 10.74
CA LEU A 196 -14.50 -41.35 9.71
C LEU A 196 -14.31 -42.79 9.19
N ASP A 197 -13.23 -43.47 9.60
CA ASP A 197 -13.00 -44.93 9.46
C ASP A 197 -13.42 -45.67 10.75
#